data_AF-A0A963W9W8-F1
#
_entry.id   AF-A0A963W9W8-F1
#
_cell.length_a   1.000
_cell.length_b   1.000
_cell.length_c   1.000
_cell.angle_alpha   90.00
_cell.angle_beta   90.00
_cell.angle_gamma   90.00
#
_symmetry.space_group_name_H-M   'P 1'
#
loop_
_entity.id
_entity.type
_entity.pdbx_description
1 polymer ?
#
loop_
_entity_poly.entity_id
_entity_poly.type
_entity_poly.pdbx_seq_one_letter_code
_entity_poly.pdbx_strand_id
1 'polypeptide(L)' 'VIEHNLDVIKTADWLLDLGPDGGVRGGEVVAEGTPEEVAAVEGSYTGQYLRPMLDGVKMAEGKVQAAE' A
#
# COMPACT_ATOMS: atom_id res chain seq x y z
N VAL A 1 6.13 -7.06 -11.67
CA VAL A 1 6.02 -8.40 -11.02
C VAL A 1 4.56 -8.58 -10.65
N ILE A 2 4.02 -9.81 -10.69
CA ILE A 2 2.70 -10.10 -10.10
C ILE A 2 2.96 -10.65 -8.71
N GLU A 3 2.50 -9.97 -7.66
CA GLU A 3 2.80 -10.40 -6.31
C GLU A 3 1.74 -9.96 -5.28
N HIS A 4 1.73 -10.67 -4.15
CA HIS A 4 0.82 -10.51 -3.01
C HIS A 4 1.59 -10.28 -1.69
N ASN A 5 2.91 -10.50 -1.65
CA ASN A 5 3.74 -10.18 -0.49
C ASN A 5 3.93 -8.67 -0.35
N LEU A 6 3.38 -8.12 0.74
CA LEU A 6 3.39 -6.70 1.04
C LEU A 6 4.80 -6.13 1.24
N ASP A 7 5.79 -6.93 1.65
CA ASP A 7 7.18 -6.48 1.77
C ASP A 7 7.82 -6.17 0.42
N VAL A 8 7.39 -6.86 -0.65
CA VAL A 8 7.81 -6.55 -2.02
C VAL A 8 7.01 -5.36 -2.53
N ILE A 9 5.69 -5.41 -2.38
CA ILE A 9 4.75 -4.40 -2.90
C ILE A 9 5.07 -3.01 -2.35
N LYS A 10 5.35 -2.86 -1.05
CA LYS A 10 5.66 -1.55 -0.44
C LYS A 10 6.94 -0.90 -0.96
N THR A 11 7.80 -1.65 -1.63
CA THR A 11 9.08 -1.17 -2.18
C THR A 11 9.03 -0.92 -3.68
N ALA A 12 7.88 -1.18 -4.33
CA ALA A 12 7.72 -0.95 -5.75
C ALA A 12 7.60 0.56 -6.05
N ASP A 13 8.15 0.99 -7.19
CA ASP A 13 7.99 2.37 -7.66
C ASP A 13 6.55 2.66 -8.11
N TRP A 14 5.87 1.64 -8.65
CA TRP A 14 4.52 1.76 -9.20
C TRP A 14 3.73 0.46 -9.05
N LEU A 15 2.45 0.59 -8.74
CA LEU A 15 1.49 -0.49 -8.56
C LEU A 15 0.33 -0.36 -9.55
N LEU A 16 -0.16 -1.52 -9.99
CA LEU A 16 -1.45 -1.68 -10.66
C LEU A 16 -2.26 -2.69 -9.84
N ASP A 17 -3.31 -2.23 -9.18
CA ASP A 17 -4.18 -3.08 -8.37
C ASP A 17 -5.40 -3.51 -9.18
N LEU A 18 -5.61 -4.83 -9.24
CA LEU A 18 -6.67 -5.45 -10.03
C LEU A 18 -7.74 -6.04 -9.11
N GLY A 19 -9.00 -5.83 -9.46
CA GLY A 19 -10.12 -6.28 -8.65
C GLY A 19 -11.46 -5.84 -9.25
N PRO A 20 -12.48 -5.55 -8.42
CA PRO A 20 -12.45 -5.57 -6.94
C PRO A 20 -12.39 -7.00 -6.35
N ASP A 21 -12.89 -7.99 -7.08
CA ASP A 21 -12.91 -9.41 -6.67
C ASP A 21 -12.08 -10.28 -7.64
N GLY A 22 -12.01 -11.58 -7.38
CA GLY A 22 -11.49 -12.56 -8.33
C GLY A 22 -12.53 -13.07 -9.34
N GLY A 23 -12.06 -13.65 -10.44
CA GLY A 23 -12.91 -14.32 -11.45
C GLY A 23 -13.76 -13.33 -12.25
N VAL A 24 -15.03 -13.67 -12.49
CA VAL A 24 -15.94 -12.86 -13.33
C VAL A 24 -16.33 -11.51 -12.71
N ARG A 25 -16.04 -11.30 -11.43
CA ARG A 25 -16.30 -10.04 -10.71
C ARG A 25 -15.04 -9.17 -10.57
N GLY A 26 -13.94 -9.56 -11.22
CA GLY A 26 -12.70 -8.81 -11.27
C GLY A 26 -12.34 -8.36 -12.68
N GLY A 27 -11.07 -8.02 -12.87
CA GLY A 27 -10.50 -7.66 -14.17
C GLY A 27 -10.51 -6.16 -14.46
N GLU A 28 -10.86 -5.34 -13.48
CA GLU A 28 -10.79 -3.88 -13.56
C GLU A 28 -9.55 -3.36 -12.82
N VAL A 29 -9.03 -2.23 -13.28
CA VAL A 29 -8.00 -1.47 -12.55
C VAL A 29 -8.70 -0.68 -11.45
N VAL A 30 -8.49 -1.08 -10.21
CA VAL A 30 -9.13 -0.47 -9.03
C VAL A 30 -8.31 0.72 -8.53
N ALA A 31 -6.99 0.62 -8.63
CA ALA A 31 -6.05 1.68 -8.30
C ALA A 31 -4.77 1.55 -9.14
N GLU A 32 -4.14 2.67 -9.44
CA GLU A 32 -2.76 2.73 -9.94
C GLU A 32 -2.03 3.90 -9.30
N GLY A 33 -0.72 3.78 -9.14
CA GLY A 33 0.08 4.82 -8.51
C GLY A 33 1.27 4.30 -7.75
N THR A 34 1.89 5.16 -6.96
CA THR A 34 2.86 4.74 -5.94
C THR A 34 2.19 3.91 -4.84
N PRO A 35 2.96 3.17 -4.02
CA PRO A 35 2.43 2.46 -2.86
C PRO A 35 1.53 3.33 -1.94
N GLU A 36 1.92 4.58 -1.71
CA GLU A 36 1.17 5.53 -0.88
C GLU A 36 -0.15 5.96 -1.53
N GLU A 37 -0.14 6.20 -2.84
CA GLU A 37 -1.34 6.58 -3.60
C GLU A 37 -2.36 5.43 -3.61
N VAL A 38 -1.91 4.20 -3.89
CA VAL A 38 -2.77 3.00 -3.83
C VAL A 38 -3.29 2.74 -2.42
N ALA A 39 -2.46 2.94 -1.38
CA ALA A 39 -2.86 2.81 0.01
C ALA A 39 -3.94 3.83 0.46
N ALA A 40 -4.12 4.93 -0.28
CA ALA A 40 -5.17 5.91 -0.03
C ALA A 40 -6.51 5.56 -0.70
N VAL A 41 -6.56 4.57 -1.60
CA VAL A 41 -7.78 4.18 -2.32
C VAL A 41 -8.63 3.21 -1.48
N GLU A 42 -9.80 3.66 -1.04
CA GLU A 42 -10.71 2.87 -0.18
C GLU A 42 -11.19 1.57 -0.84
N GLY A 43 -11.38 1.58 -2.17
CA GLY A 43 -11.81 0.40 -2.94
C GLY A 43 -10.72 -0.64 -3.19
N SER A 44 -9.46 -0.35 -2.89
CA SER A 44 -8.33 -1.25 -3.12
C SER A 44 -8.10 -2.14 -1.90
N TYR A 45 -8.34 -3.45 -2.03
CA TYR A 45 -7.98 -4.39 -0.97
C TYR A 45 -6.48 -4.36 -0.69
N THR A 46 -5.65 -4.31 -1.74
CA THR A 46 -4.21 -4.15 -1.60
C THR A 46 -3.88 -2.89 -0.78
N GLY A 47 -4.49 -1.76 -1.10
CA GLY A 47 -4.31 -0.50 -0.39
C GLY A 47 -4.68 -0.57 1.09
N GLN A 48 -5.79 -1.25 1.43
CA GLN A 48 -6.24 -1.45 2.81
C GLN A 48 -5.19 -2.18 3.67
N TYR A 49 -4.52 -3.20 3.11
CA TYR A 49 -3.49 -3.96 3.82
C TYR A 49 -2.09 -3.32 3.71
N LEU A 50 -1.84 -2.55 2.66
CA LEU A 50 -0.58 -1.85 2.45
C LEU A 50 -0.43 -0.64 3.38
N ARG A 51 -1.53 0.07 3.65
CA ARG A 51 -1.54 1.29 4.47
C ARG A 51 -0.86 1.14 5.84
N PRO A 52 -1.18 0.11 6.68
CA PRO A 52 -0.50 -0.07 7.96
C PRO A 52 1.02 -0.34 7.84
N MET A 53 1.46 -0.95 6.74
CA MET A 53 2.88 -1.24 6.48
C MET A 53 3.68 0.04 6.19
N LEU A 54 3.03 1.05 5.60
CA LEU A 54 3.61 2.36 5.29
C LEU A 54 3.54 3.31 6.49
N ASP A 55 2.49 3.20 7.33
CA ASP A 55 2.34 4.01 8.55
C ASP A 55 3.44 3.72 9.60
N GLY A 56 4.00 2.51 9.62
CA GLY A 56 5.19 2.17 10.40
C GLY A 56 6.49 2.85 9.92
N VAL A 57 6.44 3.48 8.73
CA VAL A 57 7.48 4.32 8.13
C VAL A 57 7.14 5.81 8.27
N LYS A 58 6.19 6.19 9.14
CA LYS A 58 6.19 7.54 9.71
C LYS A 58 7.45 7.67 10.55
N MET A 59 8.54 8.06 9.89
CA MET A 59 9.78 8.48 10.51
C MET A 59 9.42 9.38 11.69
N ALA A 60 10.03 9.09 12.83
CA ALA A 60 9.93 9.83 14.05
C ALA A 60 10.37 11.30 13.84
N GLU A 61 9.49 12.12 13.26
CA GLU A 61 9.61 13.56 13.31
C GLU A 61 9.13 14.02 14.68
N GLY A 62 10.08 14.08 15.62
CA GLY A 62 9.92 14.81 16.87
C GLY A 62 9.70 13.93 18.10
N LYS A 63 10.81 13.47 18.69
CA LYS A 63 11.14 13.63 20.11
C LYS A 63 12.52 13.02 20.37
N VAL A 64 13.58 13.80 20.14
CA VAL A 64 14.83 13.60 20.87
C VAL A 64 14.56 14.15 22.27
N GLN A 65 14.11 13.28 23.18
CA GLN A 65 14.14 13.58 24.61
C GLN A 65 15.54 13.21 25.09
N ALA A 66 16.37 14.21 25.36
CA ALA A 66 17.59 14.04 26.12
C ALA A 66 17.22 13.46 27.50
N ALA A 67 17.81 12.33 27.84
CA ALA A 67 17.76 11.78 29.18
C ALA A 67 18.90 12.44 29.99
N GLU A 68 18.52 13.14 31.05
CA GLU A 68 19.35 13.42 32.22
C GLU A 68 19.21 12.26 33.21
#